data_AF-A0ABD7PIB4-F1
#
_entry.id   AF-A0ABD7PIB4-F1
#
_cell.length_a   1.000
_cell.length_b   1.000
_cell.length_c   1.000
_cell.angle_alpha   90.00
_cell.angle_beta   90.00
_cell.angle_gamma   90.00
#
_symmetry.space_group_name_H-M   'P 1'
#
loop_
_entity.id
_entity.type
_entity.pdbx_description
1 polymer ?
#
loop_
_entity_poly.entity_id
_entity_poly.type
_entity_poly.pdbx_seq_one_letter_code
_entity_poly.pdbx_strand_id
1 'polypeptide(L)'
;MLLLEREPDMSMEMDEPPVVATWENRAQILEIMSSAHEMSQQFQNLWKSSGGTGRLSQDDTDKLVELLRQIGDLNETLMRLA
;
A
#
# COMPACT_ATOMS: atom_id res chain seq x y z
N MET A 1 28.76 5.27 -24.82
CA MET A 1 27.38 4.77 -24.70
C MET A 1 26.83 5.27 -23.38
N LEU A 2 25.84 6.16 -23.42
CA LEU A 2 25.06 6.58 -22.25
C LEU A 2 23.77 5.76 -22.30
N LEU A 3 23.63 4.79 -21.39
CA LEU A 3 22.36 4.13 -21.13
C LEU A 3 21.46 5.18 -20.49
N LEU A 4 20.57 5.79 -21.28
CA LEU A 4 19.43 6.50 -20.71
C LEU A 4 18.62 5.46 -19.94
N GLU A 5 18.69 5.51 -18.62
CA GLU A 5 17.72 4.86 -17.75
C GLU A 5 16.36 5.42 -18.13
N ARG A 6 15.55 4.60 -18.82
CA ARG A 6 14.16 4.91 -19.10
C ARG A 6 13.48 5.01 -17.74
N GLU A 7 13.06 6.22 -17.35
CA GLU A 7 12.15 6.38 -16.21
C GLU A 7 11.00 5.39 -16.42
N PRO A 8 10.65 4.57 -15.42
CA PRO A 8 9.55 3.63 -15.57
C PRO A 8 8.31 4.46 -15.89
N ASP A 9 7.74 4.22 -17.07
CA ASP A 9 6.49 4.83 -17.49
C ASP A 9 5.40 4.27 -16.56
N MET A 10 5.19 4.96 -15.44
CA MET A 10 4.16 4.64 -14.45
C MET A 10 2.78 5.12 -14.89
N SER A 11 2.60 5.39 -16.18
CA SER A 11 1.27 5.60 -16.78
C SER A 11 0.59 4.23 -16.95
N MET A 12 0.38 3.52 -15.84
CA MET A 12 -0.67 2.52 -15.80
C MET A 12 -1.98 3.30 -15.86
N GLU A 13 -2.61 3.38 -17.04
CA GLU A 13 -4.05 3.66 -17.11
C GLU A 13 -4.73 2.56 -16.30
N MET A 14 -4.98 2.85 -15.02
CA MET A 14 -5.89 2.05 -14.23
C MET A 14 -7.28 2.37 -14.80
N ASP A 15 -7.87 1.41 -15.49
CA ASP A 15 -9.26 1.43 -16.02
C ASP A 15 -10.31 1.51 -14.88
N GLU A 16 -9.88 1.85 -13.67
CA GLU A 16 -10.70 1.93 -12.47
C GLU A 16 -11.31 3.34 -12.35
N PRO A 17 -12.62 3.44 -12.08
CA PRO A 17 -13.27 4.73 -11.93
C PRO A 17 -12.60 5.54 -10.81
N PRO A 18 -12.35 6.84 -11.02
CA PRO A 18 -11.66 7.65 -10.03
C PRO A 18 -12.53 7.81 -8.79
N VAL A 19 -12.00 7.48 -7.63
CA VAL A 19 -12.66 7.73 -6.34
C VAL A 19 -12.72 9.24 -6.11
N VAL A 20 -13.93 9.82 -6.15
CA VAL A 20 -14.15 11.25 -5.92
C VAL A 20 -14.49 11.51 -4.45
N ALA A 21 -13.69 12.34 -3.79
CA ALA A 21 -13.98 12.76 -2.42
C ALA A 21 -15.19 13.72 -2.40
N THR A 22 -16.25 13.34 -1.69
CA THR A 22 -17.46 14.12 -1.43
C THR A 22 -17.59 14.41 0.08
N TRP A 23 -18.55 15.25 0.47
CA TRP A 23 -18.83 15.49 1.89
C TRP A 23 -19.32 14.23 2.62
N GLU A 24 -20.06 13.37 1.92
CA GLU A 24 -20.63 12.12 2.44
C GLU A 24 -19.57 11.05 2.69
N ASN A 25 -18.56 10.94 1.82
CA ASN A 25 -17.53 9.89 1.94
C ASN A 25 -16.21 10.38 2.59
N ARG A 26 -16.06 11.69 2.86
CA ARG A 26 -14.83 12.29 3.43
C ARG A 26 -14.34 11.59 4.70
N ALA A 27 -15.24 11.28 5.63
CA ALA A 27 -14.85 10.63 6.89
C ALA A 27 -14.26 9.23 6.65
N GLN A 28 -14.86 8.46 5.74
CA GLN A 28 -14.42 7.11 5.38
C GLN A 28 -13.08 7.15 4.65
N ILE A 29 -12.89 8.09 3.72
CA ILE A 29 -11.60 8.29 3.03
C ILE A 29 -10.48 8.61 4.03
N LEU A 30 -10.75 9.48 5.03
CA LEU A 30 -9.76 9.80 6.06
C LEU A 30 -9.40 8.58 6.94
N GLU A 31 -10.38 7.74 7.25
CA GLU A 31 -10.16 6.50 7.99
C GLU A 31 -9.27 5.53 7.18
N ILE A 32 -9.59 5.32 5.90
CA ILE A 32 -8.78 4.51 4.98
C ILE A 32 -7.34 5.05 4.91
N MET A 33 -7.16 6.36 4.78
CA MET A 33 -5.83 6.99 4.76
C MET A 33 -5.08 6.77 6.08
N SER A 34 -5.76 6.87 7.23
CA SER A 34 -5.15 6.63 8.53
C SER A 34 -4.68 5.19 8.67
N SER A 35 -5.51 4.22 8.29
CA SER A 35 -5.17 2.80 8.31
C SER A 35 -4.02 2.46 7.35
N ALA A 36 -4.01 3.03 6.14
CA ALA A 36 -2.92 2.87 5.19
C ALA A 36 -1.59 3.43 5.73
N HIS A 37 -1.64 4.55 6.45
CA HIS A 37 -0.47 5.13 7.11
C HIS A 37 0.05 4.23 8.24
N GLU A 38 -0.81 3.71 9.10
CA GLU A 38 -0.43 2.76 10.16
C GLU A 38 0.19 1.48 9.59
N MET A 39 -0.40 0.90 8.55
CA MET A 39 0.18 -0.28 7.88
C MET A 39 1.54 0.02 7.25
N SER A 40 1.70 1.18 6.62
CA SER A 40 2.99 1.61 6.07
C SER A 40 4.07 1.67 7.17
N GLN A 41 3.73 2.11 8.38
CA GLN A 41 4.64 2.07 9.51
C GLN A 41 4.96 0.63 9.94
N GLN A 42 3.98 -0.27 9.92
CA GLN A 42 4.20 -1.68 10.23
C GLN A 42 5.13 -2.36 9.21
N PHE A 43 5.00 -2.08 7.92
CA PHE A 43 5.95 -2.52 6.89
C PHE A 43 7.36 -2.02 7.16
N GLN A 44 7.52 -0.73 7.49
CA GLN A 44 8.83 -0.17 7.81
C GLN A 44 9.45 -0.81 9.05
N ASN A 45 8.65 -1.09 10.07
CA ASN A 45 9.13 -1.75 11.28
C ASN A 45 9.56 -3.19 11.00
N LEU A 46 8.78 -3.93 10.22
CA LEU A 46 9.10 -5.28 9.76
C LEU A 46 10.40 -5.32 8.93
N TRP A 47 10.57 -4.35 8.03
CA TRP A 47 11.79 -4.19 7.25
C TRP A 47 13.00 -3.91 8.15
N LYS A 48 12.87 -2.98 9.11
CA LYS A 48 13.95 -2.65 10.04
C LYS A 48 14.32 -3.82 10.96
N SER A 49 13.35 -4.58 11.44
CA SER A 49 13.61 -5.74 12.32
C SER A 49 14.25 -6.90 11.55
N SER A 50 13.84 -7.15 10.31
CA SER A 50 14.42 -8.19 9.45
C SER A 50 15.81 -7.84 8.91
N GLY A 51 16.14 -6.55 8.80
CA GLY A 51 17.46 -6.06 8.38
C GLY A 51 18.62 -6.41 9.33
N GLY A 52 18.33 -6.75 10.60
CA GLY A 52 19.35 -7.16 11.57
C GLY A 52 19.92 -8.57 11.35
N THR A 53 19.18 -9.44 10.65
CA THR A 53 19.52 -10.86 10.43
C THR A 53 19.78 -11.19 8.96
N GLY A 54 19.47 -10.28 8.03
CA GLY A 54 19.59 -10.50 6.59
C GLY A 54 18.66 -11.59 6.04
N ARG A 55 17.72 -12.07 6.86
CA ARG A 55 16.72 -13.09 6.51
C ARG A 55 15.40 -12.73 7.18
N LEU A 56 14.33 -12.74 6.39
CA LEU A 56 12.97 -12.79 6.92
C LEU A 56 12.77 -14.16 7.57
N SER A 57 12.35 -14.17 8.83
CA SER A 57 11.82 -15.38 9.44
C SER A 57 10.49 -15.77 8.79
N GLN A 58 10.00 -16.97 9.07
CA GLN A 58 8.65 -17.37 8.63
C GLN A 58 7.60 -16.42 9.23
N ASP A 59 7.71 -16.09 10.52
CA ASP A 59 6.83 -15.15 11.21
C ASP A 59 6.84 -13.76 10.54
N ASP A 60 8.02 -13.28 10.13
CA ASP A 60 8.13 -12.01 9.41
C ASP A 60 7.45 -12.08 8.03
N THR A 61 7.58 -13.22 7.35
CA THR A 61 6.98 -13.46 6.03
C THR A 61 5.45 -13.57 6.14
N ASP A 62 4.94 -14.27 7.14
CA ASP A 62 3.50 -14.38 7.40
C ASP A 62 2.91 -13.00 7.72
N LYS A 63 3.62 -12.19 8.52
CA LYS A 63 3.22 -10.81 8.81
C LYS A 63 3.26 -9.92 7.58
N LEU A 64 4.24 -10.09 6.69
CA LEU A 64 4.30 -9.38 5.42
C LEU A 64 3.08 -9.69 4.55
N VAL A 65 2.74 -10.97 4.40
CA VAL A 65 1.59 -11.42 3.61
C VAL A 65 0.29 -10.85 4.17
N GLU A 66 0.12 -10.86 5.49
CA GLU A 66 -1.07 -10.32 6.12
C GLU A 66 -1.21 -8.80 5.90
N LEU A 67 -0.12 -8.04 6.04
CA LEU A 67 -0.14 -6.60 5.76
C LEU A 67 -0.48 -6.29 4.29
N LEU A 68 0.02 -7.09 3.35
CA LEU A 68 -0.32 -6.94 1.92
C LEU A 68 -1.79 -7.24 1.66
N ARG A 69 -2.34 -8.27 2.32
CA ARG A 69 -3.77 -8.61 2.23
C ARG A 69 -4.65 -7.45 2.74
N GLN A 70 -4.31 -6.87 3.89
CA GLN A 70 -5.03 -5.74 4.47
C GLN A 70 -4.96 -4.48 3.59
N ILE A 71 -3.84 -4.23 2.90
CA ILE A 71 -3.77 -3.16 1.88
C ILE A 71 -4.75 -3.44 0.74
N GLY A 72 -4.82 -4.69 0.27
CA GLY A 72 -5.80 -5.09 -0.75
C GLY A 72 -7.23 -4.83 -0.31
N ASP A 73 -7.59 -5.24 0.91
CA ASP A 73 -8.91 -5.01 1.49
C ASP A 73 -9.25 -3.52 1.64
N LEU A 74 -8.27 -2.68 2.00
CA LEU A 74 -8.44 -1.22 2.01
C LEU A 74 -8.67 -0.65 0.62
N ASN A 75 -7.92 -1.13 -0.38
CA ASN A 75 -8.11 -0.71 -1.77
C ASN A 75 -9.52 -1.07 -2.26
N GLU A 76 -9.99 -2.30 -2.00
CA GLU A 76 -11.36 -2.69 -2.31
C GLU A 76 -12.40 -1.81 -1.61
N THR A 77 -12.16 -1.46 -0.35
CA THR A 77 -13.06 -0.58 0.42
C THR A 77 -13.10 0.81 -0.19
N LEU A 78 -11.95 1.35 -0.59
CA LEU A 78 -11.83 2.64 -1.26
C LEU A 78 -12.56 2.63 -2.63
N MET A 79 -12.39 1.56 -3.40
CA MET A 79 -13.03 1.40 -4.72
C MET A 79 -14.55 1.27 -4.65
N ARG A 80 -15.11 0.80 -3.53
CA ARG A 80 -16.57 0.81 -3.30
C ARG A 80 -17.14 2.22 -3.07
N LEU A 81 -16.29 3.24 -2.91
CA LEU A 81 -16.69 4.64 -2.78
C LEU A 81 -16.68 5.40 -4.12
N ALA A 82 -16.20 4.77 -5.20
CA ALA A 82 -16.16 5.33 -6.54
C ALA A 82 -17.53 5.33 -7.24
#